data_AF-A0A4R1G8T0-F1
#
_entry.id   AF-A0A4R1G8T0-F1
#
_cell.length_a   1.000
_cell.length_b   1.000
_cell.length_c   1.000
_cell.angle_alpha   90.00
_cell.angle_beta   90.00
_cell.angle_gamma   90.00
#
_symmetry.space_group_name_H-M   'P 1'
#
loop_
_entity.id
_entity.type
_entity.pdbx_description
1 polymer ?
#
loop_
_entity_poly.entity_id
_entity_poly.type
_entity_poly.pdbx_seq_one_letter_code
_entity_poly.pdbx_strand_id
1 'polypeptide(L)'
;MQYLKGKLSEPQDFSMLLDVLKEKGTTGRITVTLPYGVDELTLCYDGSVVHVRALEELPPDFAVKRFVERWVLSGTRPVFELYEADDCSEDYGGTLSEEELLGIVGDPHLKSIKKLPESFIIKFMDASKFPPALVSYWTAKKPVMKVDLHRLGISIADFLKLMEEGAIEIEPYDYQEAIPLKARILVILLLVLSLLYLFLPVNLLRFTDIKLLEALNWAMKEKVLDEEVDRRELPVTDCLGKNVWLIEDAVVSPGLDGQLGTEDDKKKSLPKSGYKPFFALPVR
;
A
#
# COMPACT_ATOMS: atom_id res chain seq x y z
N MET A 1 -22.60 -7.54 28.86
CA MET A 1 -21.26 -7.82 29.46
C MET A 1 -20.39 -8.54 28.42
N GLN A 2 -19.08 -8.28 28.31
CA GLN A 2 -18.23 -9.00 27.34
C GLN A 2 -17.95 -10.42 27.84
N TYR A 3 -18.25 -11.41 27.02
CA TYR A 3 -18.11 -12.82 27.37
C TYR A 3 -16.74 -13.37 27.01
N LEU A 4 -16.30 -13.17 25.77
CA LEU A 4 -15.09 -13.78 25.22
C LEU A 4 -14.43 -12.84 24.21
N LYS A 5 -13.11 -12.94 24.14
CA LYS A 5 -12.29 -12.31 23.11
C LYS A 5 -11.19 -13.26 22.69
N GLY A 6 -10.96 -13.38 21.39
CA GLY A 6 -9.98 -14.32 20.87
C GLY A 6 -9.64 -14.09 19.41
N LYS A 7 -9.01 -15.10 18.80
CA LYS A 7 -8.71 -15.13 17.37
C LYS A 7 -9.31 -16.38 16.77
N LEU A 8 -9.86 -16.25 15.57
CA LEU A 8 -10.34 -17.40 14.80
C LEU A 8 -9.22 -17.91 13.88
N SER A 9 -9.16 -19.22 13.69
CA SER A 9 -8.18 -19.87 12.84
C SER A 9 -8.77 -20.20 11.48
N GLU A 10 -10.01 -20.68 11.45
CA GLU A 10 -10.71 -21.10 10.23
C GLU A 10 -12.14 -20.55 10.19
N PRO A 11 -12.73 -20.31 8.99
CA PRO A 11 -14.11 -19.85 8.88
C PRO A 11 -15.12 -20.73 9.62
N GLN A 12 -14.86 -22.03 9.72
CA GLN A 12 -15.74 -22.97 10.42
C GLN A 12 -15.82 -22.69 11.92
N ASP A 13 -14.85 -21.96 12.52
CA ASP A 13 -14.88 -21.58 13.93
C ASP A 13 -16.08 -20.69 14.30
N PHE A 14 -16.79 -20.12 13.31
CA PHE A 14 -18.06 -19.43 13.54
C PHE A 14 -19.11 -20.33 14.21
N SER A 15 -19.13 -21.64 13.93
CA SER A 15 -20.09 -22.56 14.57
C SER A 15 -19.87 -22.64 16.08
N MET A 16 -18.60 -22.70 16.50
CA MET A 16 -18.24 -22.73 17.93
C MET A 16 -18.73 -21.47 18.65
N LEU A 17 -18.67 -20.29 18.02
CA LEU A 17 -19.15 -19.06 18.62
C LEU A 17 -20.67 -19.05 18.80
N LEU A 18 -21.41 -19.59 17.83
CA LEU A 18 -22.86 -19.73 17.93
C LEU A 18 -23.26 -20.75 19.00
N ASP A 19 -22.56 -21.88 19.10
CA ASP A 19 -22.80 -22.89 20.13
C ASP A 19 -22.65 -22.30 21.54
N VAL A 20 -21.63 -21.47 21.77
CA VAL A 20 -21.45 -20.77 23.06
C VAL A 20 -22.62 -19.84 23.37
N LEU A 21 -23.20 -19.16 22.37
CA LEU A 21 -24.37 -18.31 22.57
C LEU A 21 -25.62 -19.13 22.91
N LYS A 22 -25.81 -20.25 22.22
CA LYS A 22 -26.92 -21.18 22.46
C LYS A 22 -26.88 -21.80 23.85
N GLU A 23 -25.72 -22.26 24.29
CA GLU A 23 -25.56 -22.85 25.63
C GLU A 23 -25.94 -21.86 26.74
N LYS A 24 -25.73 -20.56 26.51
CA LYS A 24 -26.14 -19.52 27.46
C LYS A 24 -27.62 -19.17 27.39
N GLY A 25 -28.30 -19.51 26.30
CA GLY A 25 -29.72 -19.21 26.10
C GLY A 25 -30.04 -17.72 26.04
N THR A 26 -29.06 -16.89 25.67
CA THR A 26 -29.18 -15.42 25.62
C THR A 26 -28.94 -14.89 24.22
N THR A 27 -29.61 -13.79 23.88
CA THR A 27 -29.26 -12.97 22.72
C THR A 27 -27.79 -12.55 22.80
N GLY A 28 -27.07 -12.71 21.71
CA GLY A 28 -25.63 -12.53 21.70
C GLY A 28 -25.13 -11.84 20.45
N ARG A 29 -24.13 -10.99 20.62
CA ARG A 29 -23.48 -10.26 19.54
C ARG A 29 -22.03 -10.71 19.39
N ILE A 30 -21.65 -11.05 18.17
CA ILE A 30 -20.31 -11.43 17.77
C ILE A 30 -19.82 -10.37 16.80
N THR A 31 -18.76 -9.65 17.16
CA THR A 31 -18.06 -8.76 16.23
C THR A 31 -16.75 -9.41 15.84
N VAL A 32 -16.51 -9.54 14.54
CA VAL A 32 -15.32 -10.14 13.96
C VAL A 32 -14.62 -9.10 13.09
N THR A 33 -13.37 -8.80 13.42
CA THR A 33 -12.60 -7.73 12.78
C THR A 33 -11.33 -8.31 12.17
N LEU A 34 -11.08 -8.01 10.89
CA LEU A 34 -9.79 -8.29 10.27
C LEU A 34 -8.72 -7.32 10.80
N PRO A 35 -7.46 -7.76 11.00
CA PRO A 35 -6.41 -6.88 11.50
C PRO A 35 -6.29 -5.57 10.72
N TYR A 36 -5.91 -4.50 11.42
CA TYR A 36 -5.80 -3.14 10.89
C TYR A 36 -7.15 -2.49 10.47
N GLY A 37 -8.29 -3.06 10.88
CA GLY A 37 -9.61 -2.48 10.62
C GLY A 37 -9.99 -2.46 9.14
N VAL A 38 -9.40 -3.37 8.36
CA VAL A 38 -9.65 -3.47 6.91
C VAL A 38 -11.08 -3.89 6.62
N ASP A 39 -11.65 -4.71 7.49
CA ASP A 39 -13.03 -5.17 7.39
C ASP A 39 -13.58 -5.56 8.76
N GLU A 40 -14.89 -5.45 8.92
CA GLU A 40 -15.61 -5.82 10.13
C GLU A 40 -16.97 -6.42 9.79
N LEU A 41 -17.29 -7.53 10.46
CA LEU A 41 -18.56 -8.23 10.38
C LEU A 41 -19.13 -8.37 11.79
N THR A 42 -20.32 -7.84 12.02
CA THR A 42 -21.06 -8.03 13.26
C THR A 42 -22.27 -8.92 13.00
N LEU A 43 -22.39 -9.96 13.82
CA LEU A 43 -23.50 -10.92 13.82
C LEU A 43 -24.22 -10.82 15.16
N CYS A 44 -25.54 -10.70 15.15
CA CYS A 44 -26.36 -10.78 16.36
C CYS A 44 -27.32 -11.97 16.25
N TYR A 45 -27.22 -12.90 17.18
CA TYR A 45 -28.07 -14.09 17.25
C TYR A 45 -29.13 -13.88 18.32
N ASP A 46 -30.41 -13.98 17.93
CA ASP A 46 -31.56 -13.80 18.81
C ASP A 46 -32.16 -15.11 19.35
N GLY A 47 -31.49 -16.24 19.10
CA GLY A 47 -32.00 -17.57 19.41
C GLY A 47 -32.68 -18.27 18.23
N SER A 48 -32.93 -17.56 17.12
CA SER A 48 -33.55 -18.13 15.93
C SER A 48 -32.83 -17.76 14.64
N VAL A 49 -32.51 -16.47 14.45
CA VAL A 49 -31.91 -15.93 13.24
C VAL A 49 -30.65 -15.15 13.59
N VAL A 50 -29.80 -14.97 12.59
CA VAL A 50 -28.57 -14.18 12.68
C VAL A 50 -28.78 -12.88 11.93
N HIS A 51 -28.80 -11.76 12.64
CA HIS A 51 -28.80 -10.42 12.08
C HIS A 51 -27.39 -10.04 11.69
N VAL A 52 -27.19 -9.59 10.45
CA VAL A 52 -25.87 -9.35 9.86
C VAL A 52 -25.65 -7.87 9.60
N ARG A 53 -24.50 -7.37 10.03
CA ARG A 53 -24.04 -6.02 9.72
C ARG A 53 -22.58 -6.06 9.25
N ALA A 54 -22.31 -5.40 8.13
CA ALA A 54 -20.97 -5.19 7.61
C ALA A 54 -20.70 -3.69 7.45
N LEU A 55 -19.45 -3.31 7.17
CA LEU A 55 -19.08 -1.92 6.91
C LEU A 55 -19.80 -1.31 5.69
N GLU A 56 -20.12 -2.14 4.70
CA GLU A 56 -20.87 -1.73 3.51
C GLU A 56 -22.29 -2.31 3.56
N GLU A 57 -23.28 -1.54 3.13
CA GLU A 57 -24.66 -1.99 3.00
C GLU A 57 -24.77 -3.00 1.85
N LEU A 58 -24.71 -4.28 2.21
CA LEU A 58 -24.80 -5.42 1.29
C LEU A 58 -25.87 -6.39 1.78
N PRO A 59 -26.47 -7.18 0.87
CA PRO A 59 -27.30 -8.32 1.25
C PRO A 59 -26.54 -9.21 2.25
N PRO A 60 -27.21 -9.76 3.28
CA PRO A 60 -26.54 -10.37 4.41
C PRO A 60 -25.73 -11.62 4.01
N ASP A 61 -26.23 -12.43 3.07
CA ASP A 61 -25.50 -13.57 2.51
C ASP A 61 -24.20 -13.15 1.82
N PHE A 62 -24.28 -12.10 1.00
CA PHE A 62 -23.16 -11.57 0.25
C PHE A 62 -22.12 -10.89 1.15
N ALA A 63 -22.58 -10.21 2.20
CA ALA A 63 -21.72 -9.59 3.21
C ALA A 63 -20.85 -10.63 3.93
N VAL A 64 -21.47 -11.73 4.38
CA VAL A 64 -20.75 -12.84 5.04
C VAL A 64 -19.78 -13.50 4.07
N LYS A 65 -20.23 -13.85 2.85
CA LYS A 65 -19.36 -14.45 1.82
C LYS A 65 -18.13 -13.59 1.58
N ARG A 66 -18.31 -12.30 1.31
CA ARG A 66 -17.21 -11.36 1.05
C ARG A 66 -16.23 -11.27 2.22
N PHE A 67 -16.73 -11.17 3.45
CA PHE A 67 -15.88 -11.09 4.64
C PHE A 67 -15.02 -12.36 4.79
N VAL A 68 -15.64 -13.54 4.69
CA VAL A 68 -14.95 -14.84 4.79
C VAL A 68 -13.92 -15.02 3.68
N GLU A 69 -14.25 -14.64 2.45
CA GLU A 69 -13.33 -14.71 1.32
C GLU A 69 -12.12 -13.79 1.50
N ARG A 70 -12.34 -12.57 2.00
CA ARG A 70 -11.26 -11.63 2.34
C ARG A 70 -10.38 -12.16 3.46
N TRP A 71 -10.97 -12.76 4.48
CA TRP A 71 -10.22 -13.45 5.54
C TRP A 71 -9.32 -14.52 4.93
N VAL A 72 -9.87 -15.46 4.15
CA VAL A 72 -9.11 -16.56 3.53
C VAL A 72 -7.98 -16.04 2.63
N LEU A 73 -8.24 -15.00 1.84
CA LEU A 73 -7.24 -14.37 0.97
C LEU A 73 -6.13 -13.68 1.76
N SER A 74 -6.47 -12.95 2.83
CA SER A 74 -5.49 -12.23 3.64
C SER A 74 -4.49 -13.16 4.35
N GLY A 75 -4.91 -14.39 4.65
CA GLY A 75 -4.13 -15.32 5.47
C GLY A 75 -3.91 -14.85 6.91
N THR A 76 -4.60 -13.78 7.33
CA THR A 76 -4.54 -13.25 8.69
C THR A 76 -5.65 -13.83 9.55
N ARG A 77 -5.41 -13.99 10.85
CA ARG A 77 -6.43 -14.47 11.80
C ARG A 77 -7.26 -13.28 12.29
N PRO A 78 -8.58 -13.23 12.06
CA PRO A 78 -9.44 -12.18 12.58
C PRO A 78 -9.53 -12.29 14.09
N VAL A 79 -9.76 -11.15 14.72
CA VAL A 79 -10.06 -11.05 16.14
C VAL A 79 -11.58 -11.06 16.28
N PHE A 80 -12.08 -11.85 17.21
CA PHE A 80 -13.51 -11.83 17.55
C PHE A 80 -13.71 -11.31 18.97
N GLU A 81 -14.85 -10.66 19.16
CA GLU A 81 -15.36 -10.22 20.45
C GLU A 81 -16.82 -10.65 20.56
N LEU A 82 -17.15 -11.34 21.65
CA LEU A 82 -18.47 -11.89 21.90
C LEU A 82 -19.05 -11.20 23.13
N TYR A 83 -20.25 -10.65 22.95
CA TYR A 83 -20.98 -9.85 23.93
C TYR A 83 -22.38 -10.41 24.16
N GLU A 84 -22.87 -10.23 25.38
CA GLU A 84 -24.32 -10.25 25.63
C GLU A 84 -24.97 -9.04 24.96
N ALA A 85 -26.10 -9.27 24.31
CA ALA A 85 -26.91 -8.21 23.73
C ALA A 85 -28.31 -8.26 24.35
N ASP A 86 -28.89 -7.10 24.66
CA ASP A 86 -30.25 -7.02 25.21
C ASP A 86 -31.29 -7.35 24.13
N ASP A 87 -31.05 -6.88 22.91
CA ASP A 87 -31.80 -7.22 21.69
C ASP A 87 -30.91 -7.10 20.44
N CYS A 88 -31.43 -7.53 19.29
CA CYS A 88 -30.82 -7.31 17.97
C CYS A 88 -31.53 -6.15 17.23
N SER A 89 -31.94 -5.09 17.93
CA SER A 89 -32.72 -3.98 17.35
C SER A 89 -31.89 -2.92 16.60
N GLU A 90 -30.56 -3.09 16.55
CA GLU A 90 -29.66 -2.19 15.81
C GLU A 90 -29.91 -2.25 14.28
N ASP A 91 -29.32 -1.29 13.56
CA ASP A 91 -29.42 -1.20 12.10
C ASP A 91 -28.57 -2.30 11.41
N TYR A 92 -29.19 -3.48 11.26
CA TYR A 92 -28.61 -4.63 10.55
C TYR A 92 -29.05 -4.61 9.07
N GLY A 93 -28.13 -4.98 8.18
CA GLY A 93 -28.39 -5.01 6.73
C GLY A 93 -29.32 -6.15 6.29
N GLY A 94 -29.65 -7.07 7.18
CA GLY A 94 -30.60 -8.16 6.96
C GLY A 94 -30.42 -9.31 7.94
N THR A 95 -31.12 -10.42 7.68
CA THR A 95 -31.07 -11.64 8.50
C THR A 95 -30.65 -12.83 7.65
N LEU A 96 -30.03 -13.82 8.30
CA LEU A 96 -29.75 -15.15 7.77
C LEU A 96 -30.22 -16.19 8.77
N SER A 97 -30.65 -17.35 8.26
CA SER A 97 -30.75 -18.55 9.09
C SER A 97 -29.36 -19.02 9.50
N GLU A 98 -29.32 -19.79 10.58
CA GLU A 98 -28.07 -20.43 11.01
C GLU A 98 -27.53 -21.38 9.94
N GLU A 99 -28.41 -22.16 9.31
CA GLU A 99 -28.03 -23.12 8.27
C GLU A 99 -27.38 -22.41 7.07
N GLU A 100 -27.88 -21.24 6.67
CA GLU A 100 -27.28 -20.44 5.61
C GLU A 100 -25.90 -19.91 5.99
N LEU A 101 -25.75 -19.39 7.20
CA LEU A 101 -24.45 -18.91 7.70
C LEU A 101 -23.43 -20.06 7.73
N LEU A 102 -23.82 -21.21 8.27
CA LEU A 102 -22.98 -22.42 8.32
C LEU A 102 -22.66 -22.95 6.92
N GLY A 103 -23.61 -22.88 5.98
CA GLY A 103 -23.41 -23.21 4.58
C GLY A 103 -22.36 -22.32 3.91
N ILE A 104 -22.36 -21.03 4.21
CA ILE A 104 -21.37 -20.08 3.67
C ILE A 104 -19.97 -20.34 4.23
N VAL A 105 -19.83 -20.43 5.57
CA VAL A 105 -18.51 -20.65 6.19
C VAL A 105 -17.96 -22.06 5.95
N GLY A 106 -18.85 -23.02 5.69
CA GLY A 106 -18.54 -24.40 5.35
C GLY A 106 -18.27 -24.66 3.87
N ASP A 107 -18.38 -23.65 3.00
CA ASP A 107 -18.29 -23.86 1.55
C ASP A 107 -16.91 -24.44 1.14
N PRO A 108 -16.87 -25.63 0.50
CA PRO A 108 -15.62 -26.27 0.10
C PRO A 108 -14.80 -25.44 -0.89
N HIS A 109 -15.43 -24.56 -1.68
CA HIS A 109 -14.74 -23.71 -2.66
C HIS A 109 -13.86 -22.65 -2.00
N LEU A 110 -14.09 -22.32 -0.72
CA LEU A 110 -13.24 -21.40 0.05
C LEU A 110 -11.76 -21.82 0.02
N LYS A 111 -11.49 -23.14 0.03
CA LYS A 111 -10.13 -23.70 -0.04
C LYS A 111 -9.46 -23.49 -1.40
N SER A 112 -10.25 -23.27 -2.46
CA SER A 112 -9.80 -23.10 -3.83
C SER A 112 -9.68 -21.64 -4.26
N ILE A 113 -10.12 -20.67 -3.44
CA ILE A 113 -10.04 -19.23 -3.74
C ILE A 113 -8.62 -18.79 -4.14
N LYS A 114 -7.60 -19.33 -3.46
CA LYS A 114 -6.19 -19.01 -3.74
C LYS A 114 -5.68 -19.56 -5.08
N LYS A 115 -6.38 -20.54 -5.67
CA LYS A 115 -6.03 -21.10 -6.99
C LYS A 115 -6.51 -20.21 -8.14
N LEU A 116 -7.49 -19.35 -7.89
CA LEU A 116 -7.96 -18.40 -8.90
C LEU A 116 -6.87 -17.36 -9.19
N PRO A 117 -6.48 -17.16 -10.47
CA PRO A 117 -5.45 -16.19 -10.84
C PRO A 117 -5.86 -14.77 -10.40
N GLU A 118 -4.87 -13.93 -10.08
CA GLU A 118 -5.12 -12.54 -9.65
C GLU A 118 -5.82 -11.70 -10.74
N SER A 119 -5.51 -11.99 -12.00
CA SER A 119 -6.19 -11.42 -13.17
C SER A 119 -6.41 -12.49 -14.24
N PHE A 120 -7.55 -12.39 -14.92
CA PHE A 120 -7.95 -13.35 -15.94
C PHE A 120 -8.85 -12.72 -17.00
N ILE A 121 -8.89 -13.33 -18.17
CA ILE A 121 -9.89 -13.06 -19.21
C ILE A 121 -10.92 -14.17 -19.21
N ILE A 122 -12.19 -13.80 -19.32
CA ILE A 122 -13.27 -14.75 -19.48
C ILE A 122 -13.35 -15.16 -20.95
N LYS A 123 -13.12 -16.43 -21.26
CA LYS A 123 -13.22 -17.00 -22.62
C LYS A 123 -14.68 -17.26 -22.99
N PHE A 124 -15.39 -17.89 -22.07
CA PHE A 124 -16.78 -18.31 -22.24
C PHE A 124 -17.57 -18.00 -20.98
N MET A 125 -18.85 -17.63 -21.15
CA MET A 125 -19.78 -17.36 -20.07
C MET A 125 -21.22 -17.66 -20.51
N ASP A 126 -21.96 -18.39 -19.69
CA ASP A 126 -23.43 -18.42 -19.75
C ASP A 126 -24.00 -17.16 -19.09
N ALA A 127 -24.21 -16.11 -19.89
CA ALA A 127 -24.65 -14.80 -19.41
C ALA A 127 -25.94 -14.81 -18.57
N SER A 128 -26.77 -15.86 -18.67
CA SER A 128 -28.02 -15.96 -17.89
C SER A 128 -27.79 -16.17 -16.39
N LYS A 129 -26.60 -16.66 -16.00
CA LYS A 129 -26.25 -16.99 -14.61
C LYS A 129 -25.42 -15.93 -13.90
N PHE A 130 -25.03 -14.85 -14.59
CA PHE A 130 -24.09 -13.87 -14.05
C PHE A 130 -24.70 -12.47 -13.96
N PRO A 131 -24.21 -11.64 -13.01
CA PRO A 131 -24.63 -10.24 -12.91
C PRO A 131 -24.34 -9.46 -14.20
N PRO A 132 -25.20 -8.49 -14.58
CA PRO A 132 -25.01 -7.69 -15.80
C PRO A 132 -23.66 -6.97 -15.88
N ALA A 133 -23.12 -6.55 -14.73
CA ALA A 133 -21.81 -5.90 -14.64
C ALA A 133 -20.68 -6.81 -15.13
N LEU A 134 -20.67 -8.08 -14.71
CA LEU A 134 -19.66 -9.04 -15.14
C LEU A 134 -19.83 -9.43 -16.61
N VAL A 135 -21.07 -9.59 -17.08
CA VAL A 135 -21.39 -9.85 -18.50
C VAL A 135 -20.85 -8.71 -19.39
N SER A 136 -20.95 -7.47 -18.94
CA SER A 136 -20.40 -6.30 -19.64
C SER A 136 -18.87 -6.38 -19.78
N TYR A 137 -18.15 -6.77 -18.71
CA TYR A 137 -16.70 -6.96 -18.75
C TYR A 137 -16.28 -8.03 -19.74
N TRP A 138 -16.98 -9.17 -19.74
CA TRP A 138 -16.78 -10.25 -20.71
C TRP A 138 -17.03 -9.79 -22.14
N THR A 139 -18.15 -9.13 -22.40
CA THR A 139 -18.51 -8.61 -23.73
C THR A 139 -17.46 -7.61 -24.26
N ALA A 140 -16.89 -6.80 -23.38
CA ALA A 140 -15.83 -5.86 -23.71
C ALA A 140 -14.43 -6.51 -23.82
N LYS A 141 -14.31 -7.83 -23.59
CA LYS A 141 -13.05 -8.59 -23.54
C LYS A 141 -12.01 -7.96 -22.62
N LYS A 142 -12.46 -7.38 -21.51
CA LYS A 142 -11.57 -6.76 -20.52
C LYS A 142 -11.06 -7.81 -19.53
N PRO A 143 -9.79 -7.71 -19.10
CA PRO A 143 -9.32 -8.51 -18.00
C PRO A 143 -10.09 -8.16 -16.72
N VAL A 144 -10.41 -9.17 -15.94
CA VAL A 144 -11.07 -9.04 -14.64
C VAL A 144 -10.03 -9.34 -13.56
N MET A 145 -9.96 -8.48 -12.54
CA MET A 145 -9.18 -8.78 -11.35
C MET A 145 -10.02 -9.58 -10.35
N LYS A 146 -9.40 -10.55 -9.69
CA LYS A 146 -10.04 -11.37 -8.66
C LYS A 146 -10.72 -10.52 -7.57
N VAL A 147 -10.06 -9.45 -7.14
CA VAL A 147 -10.58 -8.51 -6.12
C VAL A 147 -11.79 -7.70 -6.58
N ASP A 148 -12.01 -7.57 -7.88
CA ASP A 148 -13.13 -6.82 -8.44
C ASP A 148 -14.39 -7.68 -8.60
N LEU A 149 -14.31 -9.01 -8.45
CA LEU A 149 -15.48 -9.88 -8.55
C LEU A 149 -16.62 -9.45 -7.61
N HIS A 150 -16.29 -9.06 -6.38
CA HIS A 150 -17.28 -8.53 -5.42
C HIS A 150 -17.97 -7.27 -5.91
N ARG A 151 -17.21 -6.36 -6.54
CA ARG A 151 -17.76 -5.12 -7.13
C ARG A 151 -18.63 -5.40 -8.35
N LEU A 152 -18.40 -6.52 -9.01
CA LEU A 152 -19.20 -7.01 -10.13
C LEU A 152 -20.42 -7.84 -9.67
N GLY A 153 -20.66 -7.94 -8.36
CA GLY A 153 -21.86 -8.54 -7.79
C GLY A 153 -21.82 -10.07 -7.68
N ILE A 154 -20.64 -10.68 -7.70
CA ILE A 154 -20.47 -12.12 -7.51
C ILE A 154 -19.40 -12.41 -6.46
N SER A 155 -19.66 -13.40 -5.60
CA SER A 155 -18.65 -13.89 -4.65
C SER A 155 -17.63 -14.78 -5.36
N ILE A 156 -16.42 -14.91 -4.81
CA ILE A 156 -15.39 -15.74 -5.43
C ILE A 156 -15.78 -17.22 -5.33
N ALA A 157 -16.41 -17.64 -4.24
CA ALA A 157 -16.92 -19.00 -4.05
C ALA A 157 -18.00 -19.34 -5.08
N ASP A 158 -19.00 -18.45 -5.28
CA ASP A 158 -20.04 -18.66 -6.29
C ASP A 158 -19.44 -18.67 -7.71
N PHE A 159 -18.45 -17.82 -7.97
CA PHE A 159 -17.72 -17.80 -9.24
C PHE A 159 -17.01 -19.13 -9.52
N LEU A 160 -16.32 -19.70 -8.52
CA LEU A 160 -15.66 -21.00 -8.62
C LEU A 160 -16.66 -22.14 -8.82
N LYS A 161 -17.78 -22.12 -8.09
CA LYS A 161 -18.85 -23.10 -8.27
C LYS A 161 -19.38 -23.08 -9.70
N LEU A 162 -19.63 -21.90 -10.27
CA LEU A 162 -20.07 -21.75 -11.66
C LEU A 162 -19.00 -22.18 -12.67
N MET A 163 -17.71 -22.05 -12.35
CA MET A 163 -16.63 -22.63 -13.16
C MET A 163 -16.69 -24.16 -13.16
N GLU A 164 -16.91 -24.79 -12.01
CA GLU A 164 -17.02 -26.25 -11.90
C GLU A 164 -18.27 -26.80 -12.62
N GLU A 165 -19.36 -26.04 -12.62
CA GLU A 165 -20.57 -26.34 -13.40
C GLU A 165 -20.40 -26.13 -14.92
N GLY A 166 -19.25 -25.60 -15.37
CA GLY A 166 -18.99 -25.30 -16.79
C GLY A 166 -19.75 -24.08 -17.32
N ALA A 167 -20.30 -23.23 -16.44
CA ALA A 167 -20.98 -21.99 -16.83
C ALA A 167 -20.00 -20.88 -17.25
N ILE A 168 -18.71 -21.02 -16.93
CA ILE A 168 -17.68 -20.04 -17.23
C ILE A 168 -16.32 -20.71 -17.43
N GLU A 169 -15.57 -20.21 -18.41
CA GLU A 169 -14.20 -20.61 -18.68
C GLU A 169 -13.30 -19.37 -18.66
N ILE A 170 -12.17 -19.45 -17.96
CA ILE A 170 -11.22 -18.34 -17.81
C ILE A 170 -9.83 -18.73 -18.29
N GLU A 171 -9.04 -17.72 -18.65
CA GLU A 171 -7.62 -17.84 -18.93
C GLU A 171 -6.84 -16.84 -18.07
N PRO A 172 -5.74 -17.27 -17.42
CA PRO A 172 -4.87 -16.35 -16.68
C PRO A 172 -4.40 -15.20 -17.59
N TYR A 173 -4.39 -14.00 -17.05
CA TYR A 173 -3.94 -12.81 -17.77
C TYR A 173 -2.82 -12.13 -16.99
N ASP A 174 -1.64 -11.97 -17.60
CA ASP A 174 -0.54 -11.24 -17.01
C ASP A 174 -0.44 -9.82 -17.60
N TYR A 175 -0.59 -8.80 -16.76
CA TYR A 175 -0.37 -7.41 -17.15
C TYR A 175 1.07 -7.14 -17.62
N GLN A 176 2.03 -7.95 -17.18
CA GLN A 176 3.39 -7.96 -17.71
C GLN A 176 3.50 -8.53 -19.13
N GLU A 177 2.42 -8.93 -19.78
CA GLU A 177 2.41 -9.17 -21.24
C GLU A 177 1.63 -8.06 -21.98
N ALA A 178 0.76 -7.34 -21.27
CA ALA A 178 -0.15 -6.34 -21.81
C ALA A 178 0.54 -5.06 -22.33
N ILE A 179 1.63 -4.60 -21.68
CA ILE A 179 2.34 -3.41 -22.18
C ILE A 179 3.15 -3.83 -23.41
N PRO A 180 2.88 -3.30 -24.63
CA PRO A 180 3.66 -3.67 -25.81
C PRO A 180 5.13 -3.34 -25.59
N LEU A 181 6.03 -4.22 -26.04
CA LEU A 181 7.48 -4.12 -25.83
C LEU A 181 8.02 -2.70 -26.09
N LYS A 182 7.51 -2.05 -27.15
CA LYS A 182 7.85 -0.67 -27.53
C LYS A 182 7.55 0.36 -26.43
N ALA A 183 6.40 0.24 -25.76
CA ALA A 183 6.03 1.14 -24.67
C ALA A 183 6.87 0.90 -23.41
N ARG A 184 7.25 -0.35 -23.12
CA ARG A 184 8.19 -0.64 -22.01
C ARG A 184 9.55 -0.03 -22.26
N ILE A 185 10.08 -0.21 -23.48
CA ILE A 185 11.35 0.38 -23.88
C ILE A 185 11.29 1.90 -23.76
N LEU A 186 10.19 2.53 -24.18
CA LEU A 186 10.00 3.98 -24.05
C LEU A 186 10.03 4.45 -22.58
N VAL A 187 9.31 3.76 -21.69
CA VAL A 187 9.28 4.11 -20.25
C VAL A 187 10.65 3.94 -19.61
N ILE A 188 11.34 2.83 -19.90
CA ILE A 188 12.71 2.59 -19.42
C ILE A 188 13.66 3.66 -19.96
N LEU A 189 13.56 4.00 -21.25
CA LEU A 189 14.37 5.04 -21.87
C LEU A 189 14.12 6.41 -21.21
N LEU A 190 12.87 6.77 -20.92
CA LEU A 190 12.51 7.99 -20.20
C LEU A 190 13.09 8.03 -18.79
N LEU A 191 13.04 6.91 -18.07
CA LEU A 191 13.64 6.76 -16.74
C LEU A 191 15.17 6.89 -16.79
N VAL A 192 15.82 6.29 -17.78
CA VAL A 192 17.26 6.41 -17.97
C VAL A 192 17.63 7.85 -18.34
N LEU A 193 16.87 8.50 -19.24
CA LEU A 193 17.08 9.89 -19.62
C LEU A 193 16.89 10.85 -18.44
N SER A 194 15.89 10.63 -17.58
CA SER A 194 15.67 11.46 -16.40
C SER A 194 16.77 11.26 -15.36
N LEU A 195 17.25 10.02 -15.18
CA LEU A 195 18.41 9.72 -14.33
C LEU A 195 19.67 10.41 -14.89
N LEU A 196 19.97 10.24 -16.18
CA LEU A 196 21.10 10.90 -16.84
C LEU A 196 21.01 12.42 -16.74
N TYR A 197 19.82 13.00 -16.87
CA TYR A 197 19.59 14.42 -16.69
C TYR A 197 19.98 14.89 -15.28
N LEU A 198 19.63 14.13 -14.22
CA LEU A 198 20.02 14.46 -12.85
C LEU A 198 21.54 14.45 -12.65
N PHE A 199 22.25 13.55 -13.34
CA PHE A 199 23.71 13.45 -13.29
C PHE A 199 24.44 14.38 -14.28
N LEU A 200 23.73 15.22 -15.04
CA LEU A 200 24.39 16.22 -15.88
C LEU A 200 25.23 17.17 -15.00
N PRO A 201 26.46 17.50 -15.40
CA PRO A 201 27.37 18.35 -14.61
C PRO A 201 26.74 19.68 -14.18
N VAL A 202 25.89 20.27 -15.04
CA VAL A 202 25.16 21.53 -14.76
C VAL A 202 24.20 21.39 -13.58
N ASN A 203 23.53 20.24 -13.42
CA ASN A 203 22.64 19.99 -12.30
C ASN A 203 23.41 19.66 -11.02
N LEU A 204 24.53 18.94 -11.13
CA LEU A 204 25.43 18.70 -10.00
C LEU A 204 26.03 19.99 -9.46
N LEU A 205 26.37 20.95 -10.34
CA LEU A 205 26.85 22.28 -9.93
C LEU A 205 25.84 23.05 -9.07
N ARG A 206 24.52 22.84 -9.23
CA ARG A 206 23.53 23.46 -8.32
C ARG A 206 23.67 22.95 -6.88
N PHE A 207 24.07 21.70 -6.71
CA PHE A 207 24.31 21.12 -5.39
C PHE A 207 25.69 21.49 -4.81
N THR A 208 26.63 21.96 -5.64
CA THR A 208 27.93 22.50 -5.18
C THR A 208 27.76 23.66 -4.18
N ASP A 209 26.65 24.39 -4.22
CA ASP A 209 26.39 25.48 -3.25
C ASP A 209 26.26 24.97 -1.81
N ILE A 210 25.81 23.73 -1.62
CA ILE A 210 25.72 23.07 -0.30
C ILE A 210 27.13 22.71 0.20
N LYS A 211 27.98 22.17 -0.69
CA LYS A 211 29.38 21.87 -0.38
C LYS A 211 30.21 23.11 -0.11
N LEU A 212 29.94 24.22 -0.81
CA LEU A 212 30.53 25.52 -0.51
C LEU A 212 30.11 26.05 0.87
N LEU A 213 28.87 25.81 1.32
CA LEU A 213 28.43 26.17 2.67
C LEU A 213 29.12 25.31 3.74
N GLU A 214 29.34 24.02 3.48
CA GLU A 214 30.10 23.13 4.35
C GLU A 214 31.56 23.59 4.50
N ALA A 215 32.20 23.92 3.37
CA ALA A 215 33.55 24.48 3.33
C ALA A 215 33.65 25.85 4.03
N LEU A 216 32.65 26.71 3.87
CA LEU A 216 32.56 28.00 4.57
C LEU A 216 32.42 27.81 6.08
N ASN A 217 31.59 26.86 6.53
CA ASN A 217 31.48 26.53 7.95
C ASN A 217 32.80 26.00 8.53
N TRP A 218 33.53 25.17 7.77
CA TRP A 218 34.86 24.71 8.16
C TRP A 218 35.84 25.89 8.30
N ALA A 219 35.91 26.78 7.30
CA ALA A 219 36.79 27.94 7.32
C ALA A 219 36.48 28.91 8.48
N MET A 220 35.19 29.11 8.80
CA MET A 220 34.77 29.90 9.96
C MET A 220 35.14 29.24 11.30
N LYS A 221 35.03 27.90 11.41
CA LYS A 221 35.33 27.16 12.64
C LYS A 221 36.82 27.21 12.99
N GLU A 222 37.69 27.03 12.01
CA GLU A 222 39.14 27.05 12.19
C GLU A 222 39.71 28.47 12.39
N LYS A 223 38.84 29.49 12.48
CA LYS A 223 39.21 30.90 12.70
C LYS A 223 40.33 31.39 11.77
N VAL A 224 40.25 31.05 10.49
CA VAL A 224 41.16 31.59 9.46
C VAL A 224 40.94 33.10 9.23
N LEU A 225 40.03 33.75 9.98
CA LEU A 225 39.75 35.18 9.91
C LEU A 225 40.92 36.08 10.37
N ASP A 226 41.91 35.53 11.09
CA ASP A 226 43.06 36.28 11.61
C ASP A 226 44.40 35.91 10.92
N GLU A 227 44.40 35.01 9.93
CA GLU A 227 45.59 34.64 9.15
C GLU A 227 45.44 35.15 7.71
N GLU A 228 46.40 35.94 7.22
CA GLU A 228 46.50 36.26 5.78
C GLU A 228 46.82 34.96 5.02
N VAL A 229 45.80 34.38 4.40
CA VAL A 229 45.95 33.17 3.59
C VAL A 229 45.87 33.54 2.11
N ASP A 230 47.03 33.55 1.44
CA ASP A 230 47.11 33.75 -0.01
C ASP A 230 46.32 32.65 -0.75
N ARG A 231 46.53 31.38 -0.35
CA ARG A 231 45.81 30.22 -0.92
C ARG A 231 45.95 28.98 -0.05
N ARG A 232 44.85 28.31 0.27
CA ARG A 232 44.83 27.03 1.02
C ARG A 232 43.78 26.07 0.49
N GLU A 233 44.14 24.79 0.39
CA GLU A 233 43.20 23.73 0.06
C GLU A 233 42.37 23.34 1.29
N LEU A 234 41.05 23.21 1.13
CA LEU A 234 40.12 22.83 2.19
C LEU A 234 39.86 21.32 2.16
N PRO A 235 39.62 20.68 3.31
CA PRO A 235 39.34 19.24 3.40
C PRO A 235 37.89 18.89 2.98
N VAL A 236 37.34 19.61 2.01
CA VAL A 236 35.99 19.42 1.48
C VAL A 236 36.09 19.41 -0.05
N THR A 237 35.47 18.42 -0.67
CA THR A 237 35.33 18.34 -2.13
C THR A 237 33.95 18.78 -2.57
N ASP A 238 33.85 19.34 -3.77
CA ASP A 238 32.58 19.68 -4.39
C ASP A 238 31.81 18.42 -4.88
N CYS A 239 30.64 18.63 -5.47
CA CYS A 239 29.81 17.55 -6.02
C CYS A 239 30.38 16.87 -7.27
N LEU A 240 31.45 17.41 -7.85
CA LEU A 240 32.21 16.84 -8.97
C LEU A 240 33.52 16.18 -8.49
N GLY A 241 33.76 16.13 -7.17
CA GLY A 241 34.97 15.57 -6.58
C GLY A 241 36.21 16.48 -6.70
N LYS A 242 36.03 17.77 -7.00
CA LYS A 242 37.11 18.75 -7.09
C LYS A 242 37.39 19.36 -5.72
N ASN A 243 38.65 19.66 -5.46
CA ASN A 243 39.07 20.26 -4.19
C ASN A 243 38.58 21.71 -4.11
N VAL A 244 38.06 22.08 -2.96
CA VAL A 244 37.62 23.46 -2.67
C VAL A 244 38.78 24.22 -2.03
N TRP A 245 38.92 25.50 -2.39
CA TRP A 245 40.05 26.34 -1.99
C TRP A 245 39.57 27.53 -1.17
N LEU A 246 40.39 27.97 -0.22
CA LEU A 246 40.31 29.28 0.39
C LEU A 246 41.34 30.18 -0.29
N ILE A 247 40.88 31.28 -0.89
CA ILE A 247 41.70 32.28 -1.57
C ILE A 247 41.26 33.63 -1.03
N GLU A 248 42.17 34.35 -0.36
CA GLU A 248 41.85 35.59 0.34
C GLU A 248 40.64 35.39 1.28
N ASP A 249 39.63 36.25 1.18
CA ASP A 249 38.39 36.19 1.95
C ASP A 249 37.29 35.37 1.25
N ALA A 250 37.62 34.37 0.43
CA ALA A 250 36.60 33.60 -0.29
C ALA A 250 36.89 32.09 -0.37
N VAL A 251 35.83 31.30 -0.22
CA VAL A 251 35.83 29.89 -0.56
C VAL A 251 35.48 29.75 -2.05
N VAL A 252 36.37 29.10 -2.81
CA VAL A 252 36.31 28.96 -4.26
C VAL A 252 36.30 27.47 -4.64
N SER A 253 35.28 27.06 -5.38
CA SER A 253 35.21 25.76 -6.04
C SER A 253 35.51 25.96 -7.53
N PRO A 254 36.48 25.22 -8.11
CA PRO A 254 36.76 25.27 -9.53
C PRO A 254 35.51 24.99 -10.37
N GLY A 255 35.38 25.68 -11.50
CA GLY A 255 34.33 25.46 -12.49
C GLY A 255 34.38 24.10 -13.19
N LEU A 256 33.68 23.91 -14.32
CA LEU A 256 33.67 22.62 -15.04
C LEU A 256 35.02 22.28 -15.64
N ASP A 257 35.79 23.30 -16.04
CA ASP A 257 37.13 23.17 -16.58
C ASP A 257 38.18 22.69 -15.54
N GLY A 258 37.87 22.82 -14.24
CA GLY A 258 38.74 22.43 -13.14
C GLY A 258 39.93 23.38 -12.95
N GLN A 259 39.94 24.53 -13.60
CA GLN A 259 40.98 25.54 -13.44
C GLN A 259 40.50 26.59 -12.44
N LEU A 260 41.39 27.03 -11.55
CA LEU A 260 41.07 28.11 -10.61
C LEU A 260 41.35 29.46 -11.26
N GLY A 261 40.47 30.42 -11.01
CA GLY A 261 40.56 31.79 -11.52
C GLY A 261 39.74 32.03 -12.79
N THR A 262 38.96 31.06 -13.24
CA THR A 262 38.13 31.16 -14.44
C THR A 262 36.73 31.71 -14.12
N GLU A 263 35.99 32.15 -15.13
CA GLU A 263 34.67 32.77 -14.95
C GLU A 263 33.60 31.80 -14.44
N ASP A 264 33.79 30.49 -14.62
CA ASP A 264 32.88 29.44 -14.19
C ASP A 264 33.11 28.96 -12.75
N ASP A 265 34.11 29.53 -12.06
CA ASP A 265 34.35 29.29 -10.64
C ASP A 265 33.16 29.73 -9.78
N LYS A 266 32.77 28.86 -8.85
CA LYS A 266 31.80 29.23 -7.82
C LYS A 266 32.52 29.76 -6.59
N LYS A 267 32.20 31.00 -6.22
CA LYS A 267 32.83 31.71 -5.11
C LYS A 267 31.81 32.08 -4.04
N LYS A 268 32.15 31.88 -2.77
CA LYS A 268 31.43 32.44 -1.63
C LYS A 268 32.38 33.18 -0.71
N SER A 269 32.14 34.47 -0.53
CA SER A 269 32.91 35.31 0.38
C SER A 269 32.69 34.90 1.83
N LEU A 270 33.78 34.90 2.59
CA LEU A 270 33.75 34.88 4.04
C LEU A 270 33.08 36.17 4.56
N PRO A 271 32.41 36.09 5.71
CA PRO A 271 31.82 37.26 6.32
C PRO A 271 32.91 38.22 6.83
N LYS A 272 32.63 39.53 6.76
CA LYS A 272 33.55 40.59 7.18
C LYS A 272 33.92 40.51 8.66
N SER A 273 35.05 41.13 9.03
CA SER A 273 35.48 41.28 10.42
C SER A 273 34.35 41.81 11.32
N GLY A 274 34.12 41.14 12.46
CA GLY A 274 33.03 41.46 13.40
C GLY A 274 31.73 40.65 13.20
N TYR A 275 31.66 39.76 12.22
CA TYR A 275 30.54 38.84 12.07
C TYR A 275 30.44 37.86 13.25
N LYS A 276 29.27 37.83 13.91
CA LYS A 276 28.92 36.82 14.92
C LYS A 276 28.03 35.77 14.24
N PRO A 277 28.51 34.53 14.05
CA PRO A 277 27.70 33.49 13.43
C PRO A 277 26.46 33.22 14.30
N PHE A 278 25.29 33.18 13.68
CA PHE A 278 24.04 32.93 14.40
C PHE A 278 23.92 31.46 14.83
N PHE A 279 24.59 30.53 14.12
CA PHE A 279 24.70 29.11 14.48
C PHE A 279 25.98 28.51 13.86
N ALA A 280 26.76 27.78 14.64
CA ALA A 280 27.76 26.84 14.11
C ALA A 280 27.07 25.47 14.04
N LEU A 281 26.84 24.93 12.84
CA LEU A 281 26.39 23.54 12.70
C LEU A 281 27.56 22.63 13.08
N PRO A 282 27.45 21.80 14.13
CA PRO A 282 28.47 20.82 14.42
C PRO A 282 28.49 19.77 13.30
N VAL A 283 29.59 19.72 12.56
CA VAL A 283 29.88 18.61 11.66
C VAL A 283 30.31 17.42 12.55
N ARG A 284 29.58 16.31 12.48
CA ARG A 284 29.96 15.04 13.11
C ARG A 284 31.07 14.38 12.32
#